data_AF-A0A0M4TZG0-F1
#
_entry.id   AF-A0A0M4TZG0-F1
#
_cell.length_a   1.000
_cell.length_b   1.000
_cell.length_c   1.000
_cell.angle_alpha   90.00
_cell.angle_beta   90.00
_cell.angle_gamma   90.00
#
_symmetry.space_group_name_H-M   'P 1'
#
loop_
_entity.id
_entity.type
_entity.pdbx_description
1 polymer ?
#
loop_
_entity_poly.entity_id
_entity_poly.type
_entity_poly.pdbx_seq_one_letter_code
_entity_poly.pdbx_strand_id
1 'polypeptide(L)'
;MKIGFYPVLGKNDFLRSKGEKIPIWHLLEYQPAGWLYSLATRAEIVPDSLIIHDCGSFNYRDQDIPNLNGKYVDAHWSIHRYRERSKVGDIIVCPDHLLVGENIRERQEYNLQQAKTFIQLAKSYLPNRIPLAVIHGQSLSERLEVAKYLLGLGYRHLGIGGLVPQAREYSTNLYIVKTLTEVVRSRSNSAGVSHEPNVHLHVFGLCSPQYAKAFTQMGLSFDGSTFIREGLGGGMFVSHEEKLIRMPAYCTPKCNCHVCRVLNRHRIDPRLTNKGRTQTMGRIAHNLNLAIGTYRKFIPKEKIYLVAGCGKQLPYSAAAKDLYCSQHFQACRRYVEEKESRWYILSPLHQVLNPETIIKPYDKSPYSLSHQERILWAEQVAENLIQFASLEIEFVFLTGKLYRQEVTPILQAKGYETKVPMQHLAIGQQLAWIKKELEQEKQLVLNI
;
A
#
# COMPACT_ATOMS: atom_id res chain seq x y z
N MET A 1 6.65 8.65 -4.59
CA MET A 1 5.20 8.34 -4.54
C MET A 1 4.90 7.24 -3.53
N LYS A 2 3.77 7.27 -2.81
CA LYS A 2 3.40 6.17 -1.88
C LYS A 2 2.88 4.96 -2.65
N ILE A 3 3.25 3.76 -2.22
CA ILE A 3 2.72 2.49 -2.76
C ILE A 3 1.25 2.35 -2.30
N GLY A 4 0.41 1.71 -3.11
CA GLY A 4 -0.98 1.40 -2.76
C GLY A 4 -2.02 2.13 -3.59
N PHE A 5 -3.25 2.16 -3.06
CA PHE A 5 -4.44 2.56 -3.79
C PHE A 5 -4.69 4.07 -3.74
N TYR A 6 -4.98 4.64 -4.91
CA TYR A 6 -5.37 6.03 -5.14
C TYR A 6 -6.80 6.07 -5.70
N PRO A 7 -7.85 6.11 -4.86
CA PRO A 7 -9.21 6.25 -5.36
C PRO A 7 -9.40 7.53 -6.18
N VAL A 8 -10.21 7.44 -7.23
CA VAL A 8 -10.59 8.60 -8.03
C VAL A 8 -11.47 9.54 -7.21
N LEU A 9 -11.15 10.83 -7.21
CA LEU A 9 -11.95 11.89 -6.61
C LEU A 9 -13.04 12.36 -7.58
N GLY A 10 -14.29 12.19 -7.16
CA GLY A 10 -15.48 12.66 -7.87
C GLY A 10 -15.81 14.14 -7.62
N LYS A 11 -16.73 14.68 -8.42
CA LYS A 11 -17.15 16.08 -8.38
C LYS A 11 -17.73 16.50 -7.02
N ASN A 12 -18.46 15.60 -6.36
CA ASN A 12 -19.25 15.90 -5.16
C ASN A 12 -19.12 14.79 -4.12
N ASP A 13 -17.88 14.48 -3.76
CA ASP A 13 -17.55 13.39 -2.85
C ASP A 13 -17.76 13.79 -1.38
N PHE A 14 -18.98 14.22 -1.06
CA PHE A 14 -19.46 14.55 0.28
C PHE A 14 -20.94 14.23 0.44
N LEU A 15 -21.32 13.90 1.67
CA LEU A 15 -22.72 13.86 2.10
C LEU A 15 -23.14 15.21 2.67
N ARG A 16 -24.45 15.46 2.65
CA ARG A 16 -25.07 16.57 3.37
C ARG A 16 -25.84 16.02 4.57
N SER A 17 -25.51 16.50 5.77
CA SER A 17 -26.22 16.17 7.01
C SER A 17 -26.31 17.41 7.88
N LYS A 18 -27.51 17.74 8.38
CA LYS A 18 -27.76 18.91 9.26
C LYS A 18 -27.20 20.24 8.72
N GLY A 19 -27.24 20.45 7.40
CA GLY A 19 -26.73 21.67 6.75
C GLY A 19 -25.23 21.66 6.44
N GLU A 20 -24.47 20.70 6.98
CA GLU A 20 -23.03 20.58 6.76
C GLU A 20 -22.69 19.63 5.62
N LYS A 21 -21.57 19.91 4.94
CA LYS A 21 -20.96 18.99 3.99
C LYS A 21 -19.90 18.18 4.71
N ILE A 22 -20.07 16.86 4.73
CA ILE A 22 -19.11 15.94 5.32
C ILE A 22 -18.43 15.19 4.17
N PRO A 23 -17.13 15.46 3.89
CA PRO A 23 -16.38 14.73 2.88
C PRO A 23 -16.39 13.22 3.13
N ILE A 24 -16.50 12.41 2.07
CA ILE A 24 -16.58 10.95 2.24
C ILE A 24 -15.33 10.38 2.91
N TRP A 25 -14.16 11.01 2.74
CA TRP A 25 -12.92 10.57 3.36
C TRP A 25 -12.88 10.80 4.87
N HIS A 26 -13.69 11.72 5.41
CA HIS A 26 -13.87 11.87 6.86
C HIS A 26 -14.70 10.73 7.47
N LEU A 27 -15.36 9.92 6.66
CA LEU A 27 -16.12 8.76 7.13
C LEU A 27 -15.29 7.47 7.16
N LEU A 28 -14.14 7.44 6.50
CA LEU A 28 -13.38 6.20 6.28
C LEU A 28 -12.69 5.75 7.56
N GLU A 29 -12.62 4.44 7.76
CA GLU A 29 -11.83 3.83 8.85
C GLU A 29 -10.33 4.03 8.64
N TYR A 30 -9.89 3.95 7.38
CA TYR A 30 -8.49 4.12 6.98
C TYR A 30 -8.41 5.02 5.75
N GLN A 31 -7.37 5.85 5.68
CA GLN A 31 -7.11 6.69 4.52
C GLN A 31 -6.38 5.90 3.42
N PRO A 32 -6.64 6.20 2.13
CA PRO A 32 -5.88 5.63 1.01
C PRO A 32 -4.45 6.22 0.95
N ALA A 33 -3.62 5.71 0.04
CA ALA A 33 -2.25 6.19 -0.16
C ALA A 33 -2.20 7.66 -0.66
N GLY A 34 -3.25 8.07 -1.35
CA GLY A 34 -3.51 9.42 -1.85
C GLY A 34 -4.79 9.39 -2.68
N TRP A 35 -5.00 10.38 -3.55
CA TRP A 35 -6.18 10.46 -4.41
C TRP A 35 -5.78 10.72 -5.87
N LEU A 36 -6.59 10.26 -6.81
CA LEU A 36 -6.47 10.64 -8.22
C LEU A 36 -7.52 11.71 -8.55
N TYR A 37 -7.08 12.87 -9.03
CA TYR A 37 -7.96 14.00 -9.36
C TYR A 37 -7.80 14.43 -10.82
N SER A 38 -8.78 14.08 -11.64
CA SER A 38 -8.73 14.35 -13.08
C SER A 38 -9.00 15.82 -13.43
N LEU A 39 -8.26 16.39 -14.40
CA LEU A 39 -8.52 17.73 -14.94
C LEU A 39 -9.92 17.88 -15.53
N ALA A 40 -10.50 16.79 -16.04
CA ALA A 40 -11.87 16.75 -16.55
C ALA A 40 -12.94 16.91 -15.45
N THR A 41 -12.56 16.75 -14.18
CA THR A 41 -13.46 16.91 -13.03
C THR A 41 -13.11 18.18 -12.27
N ARG A 42 -14.13 18.90 -11.78
CA ARG A 42 -13.96 20.03 -10.86
C ARG A 42 -14.62 19.67 -9.53
N ALA A 43 -13.85 19.06 -8.63
CA ALA A 43 -14.32 18.68 -7.31
C ALA A 43 -14.64 19.92 -6.48
N GLU A 44 -15.75 19.89 -5.76
CA GLU A 44 -16.16 21.02 -4.90
C GLU A 44 -15.35 21.08 -3.61
N ILE A 45 -14.88 19.92 -3.14
CA ILE A 45 -13.99 19.77 -2.00
C ILE A 45 -12.87 18.82 -2.39
N VAL A 46 -11.67 19.06 -1.87
CA VAL A 46 -10.46 18.31 -2.20
C VAL A 46 -9.79 17.87 -0.89
N PRO A 47 -9.37 16.60 -0.76
CA PRO A 47 -8.71 16.13 0.45
C PRO A 47 -7.35 16.79 0.62
N ASP A 48 -6.98 17.11 1.87
CA ASP A 48 -5.63 17.57 2.20
C ASP A 48 -4.66 16.39 2.32
N SER A 49 -4.40 15.75 1.18
CA SER A 49 -3.50 14.61 1.05
C SER A 49 -2.68 14.73 -0.23
N LEU A 50 -1.79 13.76 -0.48
CA LEU A 50 -1.11 13.63 -1.76
C LEU A 50 -2.11 13.37 -2.90
N ILE A 51 -1.99 14.10 -4.01
CA ILE A 51 -2.85 13.93 -5.18
C ILE A 51 -2.02 13.59 -6.42
N ILE A 52 -2.53 12.65 -7.22
CA ILE A 52 -2.16 12.45 -8.62
C ILE A 52 -3.15 13.25 -9.46
N HIS A 53 -2.69 14.34 -10.08
CA HIS A 53 -3.52 15.12 -11.00
C HIS A 53 -3.46 14.48 -12.38
N ASP A 54 -4.54 13.82 -12.76
CA ASP A 54 -4.70 13.11 -14.03
C ASP A 54 -5.10 14.08 -15.15
N CYS A 55 -4.59 13.88 -16.37
CA CYS A 55 -4.84 14.77 -17.50
C CYS A 55 -6.27 14.63 -18.07
N GLY A 56 -6.97 13.55 -17.71
CA GLY A 56 -8.35 13.30 -18.09
C GLY A 56 -8.53 12.55 -19.40
N SER A 57 -7.52 11.82 -19.87
CA SER A 57 -7.53 11.12 -21.17
C SER A 57 -8.67 10.14 -21.38
N PHE A 58 -9.24 9.59 -20.30
CA PHE A 58 -10.45 8.79 -20.40
C PHE A 58 -11.66 9.57 -20.97
N ASN A 59 -11.74 10.90 -20.79
CA ASN A 59 -12.87 11.73 -21.21
C ASN A 59 -12.80 12.16 -22.68
N TYR A 60 -11.61 12.17 -23.28
CA TYR A 60 -11.41 12.47 -24.70
C TYR A 60 -10.88 11.27 -25.49
N ARG A 61 -10.96 10.06 -24.93
CA ARG A 61 -10.46 8.83 -25.56
C ARG A 61 -11.05 8.56 -26.95
N ASP A 62 -12.30 8.96 -27.16
CA ASP A 62 -13.05 8.72 -28.39
C ASP A 62 -12.93 9.90 -29.39
N GLN A 63 -12.18 10.95 -29.04
CA GLN A 63 -11.94 12.11 -29.90
C GLN A 63 -10.60 11.95 -30.64
N ASP A 64 -10.48 12.46 -31.86
CA ASP A 64 -9.21 12.43 -32.59
C ASP A 64 -8.17 13.41 -32.02
N ILE A 65 -8.67 14.53 -31.49
CA ILE A 65 -7.87 15.59 -30.92
C ILE A 65 -8.22 15.69 -29.43
N PRO A 66 -7.25 15.53 -28.51
CA PRO A 66 -7.45 15.71 -27.08
C PRO A 66 -8.11 17.04 -26.76
N ASN A 67 -9.35 17.01 -26.26
CA ASN A 67 -10.08 18.23 -25.91
C ASN A 67 -10.86 18.07 -24.61
N LEU A 68 -10.73 19.08 -23.74
CA LEU A 68 -11.56 19.24 -22.55
C LEU A 68 -12.18 20.64 -22.55
N ASN A 69 -13.51 20.68 -22.47
CA ASN A 69 -14.30 21.92 -22.42
C ASN A 69 -13.95 22.91 -23.56
N GLY A 70 -13.78 22.40 -24.78
CA GLY A 70 -13.46 23.21 -25.96
C GLY A 70 -12.00 23.66 -26.06
N LYS A 71 -11.10 23.14 -25.21
CA LYS A 71 -9.67 23.47 -25.22
C LYS A 71 -8.85 22.24 -25.58
N TYR A 72 -7.91 22.43 -26.50
CA TYR A 72 -6.90 21.42 -26.81
C TYR A 72 -6.10 21.12 -25.54
N VAL A 73 -6.04 19.84 -25.18
CA VAL A 73 -5.27 19.39 -24.04
C VAL A 73 -3.86 19.17 -24.53
N ASP A 74 -2.93 20.04 -24.12
CA ASP A 74 -1.52 19.88 -24.40
C ASP A 74 -0.63 20.11 -23.17
N ALA A 75 0.69 19.94 -23.33
CA ALA A 75 1.63 20.12 -22.23
C ALA A 75 1.53 21.52 -21.59
N HIS A 76 1.40 22.59 -22.40
CA HIS A 76 1.30 23.96 -21.90
C HIS A 76 -0.01 24.20 -21.14
N TRP A 77 -1.14 23.80 -21.72
CA TRP A 77 -2.45 23.89 -21.10
C TRP A 77 -2.50 23.10 -19.80
N SER A 78 -1.95 21.88 -19.79
CA SER A 78 -1.96 21.02 -18.60
C SER A 78 -1.15 21.64 -17.47
N ILE A 79 0.05 22.18 -17.75
CA ILE A 79 0.88 22.90 -16.77
C ILE A 79 0.14 24.11 -16.19
N HIS A 80 -0.55 24.89 -17.02
CA HIS A 80 -1.37 26.00 -16.55
C HIS A 80 -2.47 25.53 -15.60
N ARG A 81 -3.15 24.43 -15.92
CA ARG A 81 -4.23 23.88 -15.07
C ARG A 81 -3.72 23.27 -13.78
N TYR A 82 -2.58 22.57 -13.84
CA TYR A 82 -1.95 22.01 -12.65
C TYR A 82 -1.41 23.10 -11.72
N ARG A 83 -0.98 24.26 -12.22
CA ARG A 83 -0.59 25.42 -11.38
C ARG A 83 -1.71 25.83 -10.42
N GLU A 84 -2.95 25.82 -10.90
CA GLU A 84 -4.12 26.26 -10.12
C GLU A 84 -4.61 25.19 -9.13
N ARG A 85 -4.31 23.91 -9.39
CA ARG A 85 -4.95 22.77 -8.72
C ARG A 85 -4.01 21.93 -7.86
N SER A 86 -2.71 21.96 -8.13
CA SER A 86 -1.72 21.11 -7.47
C SER A 86 -0.87 21.86 -6.46
N LYS A 87 -0.47 21.17 -5.39
CA LYS A 87 0.44 21.68 -4.37
C LYS A 87 1.83 21.02 -4.47
N VAL A 88 2.79 21.55 -3.71
CA VAL A 88 4.13 20.96 -3.62
C VAL A 88 4.01 19.50 -3.17
N GLY A 89 4.78 18.62 -3.82
CA GLY A 89 4.76 17.18 -3.57
C GLY A 89 3.70 16.41 -4.35
N ASP A 90 2.69 17.08 -4.93
CA ASP A 90 1.71 16.41 -5.80
C ASP A 90 2.36 15.88 -7.08
N ILE A 91 1.71 14.86 -7.64
CA ILE A 91 2.09 14.25 -8.90
C ILE A 91 1.22 14.86 -10.00
N ILE A 92 1.84 15.25 -11.11
CA ILE A 92 1.16 15.84 -12.27
C ILE A 92 1.39 14.95 -13.48
N VAL A 93 0.30 14.46 -14.07
CA VAL A 93 0.37 13.52 -15.18
C VAL A 93 0.52 14.29 -16.50
N CYS A 94 1.55 13.95 -17.26
CA CYS A 94 1.75 14.43 -18.62
C CYS A 94 0.49 14.14 -19.44
N PRO A 95 -0.03 15.11 -20.22
CA PRO A 95 -1.16 14.84 -21.08
C PRO A 95 -0.82 13.73 -22.08
N ASP A 96 -1.72 12.76 -22.18
CA ASP A 96 -1.60 11.59 -23.03
C ASP A 96 -2.91 11.36 -23.80
N HIS A 97 -2.88 10.41 -24.73
CA HIS A 97 -4.00 9.95 -25.52
C HIS A 97 -4.03 8.43 -25.51
N LEU A 98 -5.16 7.87 -25.08
CA LEU A 98 -5.37 6.42 -25.13
C LEU A 98 -5.29 5.92 -26.57
N LEU A 99 -4.56 4.83 -26.80
CA LEU A 99 -4.38 4.19 -28.11
C LEU A 99 -5.59 3.33 -28.48
N VAL A 100 -6.73 3.98 -28.71
CA VAL A 100 -7.98 3.38 -29.16
C VAL A 100 -8.44 4.04 -30.46
N GLY A 101 -9.27 3.34 -31.26
CA GLY A 101 -9.72 3.84 -32.56
C GLY A 101 -8.70 3.64 -33.67
N GLU A 102 -8.80 4.43 -34.74
CA GLU A 102 -8.06 4.23 -36.00
C GLU A 102 -6.74 5.03 -36.05
N ASN A 103 -6.70 6.21 -35.42
CA ASN A 103 -5.56 7.15 -35.45
C ASN A 103 -4.46 6.80 -34.42
N ILE A 104 -4.07 5.53 -34.34
CA ILE A 104 -3.16 5.02 -33.30
C ILE A 104 -1.78 5.65 -33.40
N ARG A 105 -1.26 5.82 -34.62
CA ARG A 105 0.09 6.34 -34.87
C ARG A 105 0.20 7.81 -34.46
N GLU A 106 -0.77 8.62 -34.85
CA GLU A 106 -0.85 10.04 -34.50
C GLU A 106 -0.93 10.21 -32.97
N ARG A 107 -1.68 9.34 -32.30
CA ARG A 107 -1.78 9.33 -30.82
C ARG A 107 -0.47 8.92 -30.15
N GLN A 108 0.29 7.99 -30.73
CA GLN A 108 1.63 7.63 -30.25
C GLN A 108 2.59 8.81 -30.41
N GLU A 109 2.63 9.43 -31.59
CA GLU A 109 3.48 10.60 -31.86
C GLU A 109 3.14 11.77 -30.93
N TYR A 110 1.85 12.04 -30.74
CA TYR A 110 1.35 12.98 -29.76
C TYR A 110 1.90 12.67 -28.35
N ASN A 111 1.72 11.45 -27.84
CA ASN A 111 2.17 11.07 -26.49
C ASN A 111 3.67 11.31 -26.28
N LEU A 112 4.51 10.95 -27.25
CA LEU A 112 5.95 11.13 -27.18
C LEU A 112 6.33 12.62 -27.18
N GLN A 113 5.70 13.41 -28.05
CA GLN A 113 5.95 14.85 -28.14
C GLN A 113 5.51 15.59 -26.86
N GLN A 114 4.36 15.22 -26.30
CA GLN A 114 3.90 15.77 -25.03
C GLN A 114 4.84 15.42 -23.89
N ALA A 115 5.30 14.17 -23.80
CA ALA A 115 6.22 13.76 -22.74
C ALA A 115 7.52 14.57 -22.77
N LYS A 116 8.09 14.79 -23.96
CA LYS A 116 9.30 15.60 -24.15
C LYS A 116 9.11 17.05 -23.71
N THR A 117 7.99 17.66 -24.08
CA THR A 117 7.70 19.07 -23.77
C THR A 117 7.33 19.24 -22.28
N PHE A 118 6.49 18.36 -21.76
CA PHE A 118 5.92 18.45 -20.42
C PHE A 118 6.97 18.39 -19.32
N ILE A 119 7.99 17.52 -19.44
CA ILE A 119 9.01 17.40 -18.38
C ILE A 119 9.80 18.70 -18.19
N GLN A 120 10.10 19.40 -19.28
CA GLN A 120 10.81 20.67 -19.26
C GLN A 120 9.93 21.76 -18.65
N LEU A 121 8.66 21.84 -19.07
CA LEU A 121 7.71 22.80 -18.53
C LEU A 121 7.41 22.56 -17.04
N ALA A 122 7.26 21.30 -16.62
CA ALA A 122 7.05 20.94 -15.22
C ALA A 122 8.21 21.43 -14.35
N LYS A 123 9.45 21.21 -14.80
CA LYS A 123 10.66 21.67 -14.10
C LYS A 123 10.70 23.20 -13.98
N SER A 124 10.38 23.92 -15.06
CA SER A 124 10.47 25.38 -15.10
C SER A 124 9.34 26.10 -14.38
N TYR A 125 8.10 25.58 -14.47
CA TYR A 125 6.90 26.31 -14.07
C TYR A 125 6.18 25.75 -12.85
N LEU A 126 6.46 24.49 -12.47
CA LEU A 126 5.86 23.82 -11.31
C LEU A 126 6.95 23.12 -10.49
N PRO A 127 7.97 23.86 -10.00
CA PRO A 127 9.02 23.25 -9.20
C PRO A 127 8.42 22.55 -7.98
N ASN A 128 9.05 21.43 -7.61
CA ASN A 128 8.63 20.55 -6.52
C ASN A 128 7.28 19.85 -6.72
N ARG A 129 6.71 19.86 -7.94
CA ARG A 129 5.70 18.87 -8.36
C ARG A 129 6.42 17.74 -9.09
N ILE A 130 5.85 16.54 -9.00
CA ILE A 130 6.46 15.34 -9.54
C ILE A 130 5.83 15.04 -10.91
N PRO A 131 6.55 15.19 -12.04
CA PRO A 131 6.00 14.86 -13.34
C PRO A 131 5.94 13.33 -13.52
N LEU A 132 4.80 12.85 -14.01
CA LEU A 132 4.56 11.44 -14.35
C LEU A 132 4.16 11.32 -15.82
N ALA A 133 4.81 10.46 -16.59
CA ALA A 133 4.41 10.15 -17.97
C ALA A 133 3.89 8.71 -18.10
N VAL A 134 2.96 8.48 -19.02
CA VAL A 134 2.24 7.21 -19.13
C VAL A 134 2.82 6.36 -20.27
N ILE A 135 3.12 5.10 -19.95
CA ILE A 135 3.55 4.07 -20.89
C ILE A 135 2.31 3.49 -21.58
N HIS A 136 2.16 3.84 -22.86
CA HIS A 136 1.20 3.24 -23.77
C HIS A 136 1.90 2.32 -24.80
N GLY A 137 1.12 1.51 -25.51
CA GLY A 137 1.58 0.64 -26.59
C GLY A 137 0.52 -0.39 -26.95
N GLN A 138 0.45 -0.84 -28.20
CA GLN A 138 -0.44 -1.94 -28.59
C GLN A 138 0.17 -3.32 -28.29
N SER A 139 1.49 -3.38 -28.20
CA SER A 139 2.26 -4.58 -27.83
C SER A 139 3.14 -4.35 -26.60
N LEU A 140 3.58 -5.43 -25.96
CA LEU A 140 4.56 -5.34 -24.86
C LEU A 140 5.89 -4.72 -25.32
N SER A 141 6.33 -5.04 -26.54
CA SER A 141 7.55 -4.48 -27.14
C SER A 141 7.48 -2.95 -27.23
N GLU A 142 6.38 -2.42 -27.79
CA GLU A 142 6.17 -0.97 -27.85
C GLU A 142 6.17 -0.32 -26.46
N ARG A 143 5.52 -0.94 -25.47
CA ARG A 143 5.51 -0.43 -24.10
C ARG A 143 6.91 -0.36 -23.50
N LEU A 144 7.76 -1.35 -23.80
CA LEU A 144 9.15 -1.36 -23.35
C LEU A 144 9.96 -0.24 -24.02
N GLU A 145 9.78 0.00 -25.33
CA GLU A 145 10.44 1.11 -26.02
C GLU A 145 9.99 2.48 -25.49
N VAL A 146 8.68 2.66 -25.27
CA VAL A 146 8.15 3.88 -24.65
C VAL A 146 8.71 4.06 -23.23
N ALA A 147 8.76 3.01 -22.42
CA ALA A 147 9.35 3.08 -21.09
C ALA A 147 10.82 3.53 -21.13
N LYS A 148 11.63 2.97 -22.04
CA LYS A 148 13.03 3.39 -22.24
C LYS A 148 13.13 4.85 -22.65
N TYR A 149 12.29 5.29 -23.59
CA TYR A 149 12.25 6.67 -24.05
C TYR A 149 11.93 7.64 -22.90
N LEU A 150 10.90 7.36 -22.11
CA LEU A 150 10.51 8.21 -20.98
C LEU A 150 11.60 8.29 -19.89
N LEU A 151 12.26 7.17 -19.59
CA LEU A 151 13.42 7.15 -18.68
C LEU A 151 14.57 8.01 -19.21
N GLY A 152 14.84 7.94 -20.52
CA GLY A 152 15.87 8.74 -21.20
C GLY A 152 15.57 10.24 -21.20
N LEU A 153 14.29 10.63 -21.19
CA LEU A 153 13.89 12.04 -20.99
C LEU A 153 14.11 12.54 -19.55
N GLY A 154 14.29 11.63 -18.58
CA GLY A 154 14.49 11.96 -17.17
C GLY A 154 13.28 11.72 -16.27
N TYR A 155 12.20 11.11 -16.76
CA TYR A 155 11.10 10.71 -15.88
C TYR A 155 11.58 9.64 -14.88
N ARG A 156 11.09 9.75 -13.64
CA ARG A 156 11.28 8.76 -12.58
C ARG A 156 9.96 8.32 -11.94
N HIS A 157 8.85 8.87 -12.43
CA HIS A 157 7.49 8.40 -12.13
C HIS A 157 6.84 8.05 -13.45
N LEU A 158 6.45 6.79 -13.62
CA LEU A 158 5.88 6.26 -14.86
C LEU A 158 4.52 5.63 -14.58
N GLY A 159 3.56 5.94 -15.43
CA GLY A 159 2.25 5.31 -15.48
C GLY A 159 2.25 4.10 -16.41
N ILE A 160 1.42 3.10 -16.15
CA ILE A 160 1.10 2.03 -17.09
C ILE A 160 -0.36 2.21 -17.48
N GLY A 161 -0.60 2.59 -18.73
CA GLY A 161 -1.91 2.94 -19.26
C GLY A 161 -2.42 2.00 -20.36
N GLY A 162 -3.71 2.13 -20.67
CA GLY A 162 -4.34 1.40 -21.79
C GLY A 162 -4.75 -0.04 -21.49
N LEU A 163 -4.70 -0.50 -20.23
CA LEU A 163 -5.04 -1.88 -19.85
C LEU A 163 -6.51 -2.08 -19.47
N VAL A 164 -7.25 -1.00 -19.20
CA VAL A 164 -8.64 -1.03 -18.72
C VAL A 164 -9.61 -1.77 -19.66
N PRO A 165 -9.56 -1.60 -21.00
CA PRO A 165 -10.47 -2.31 -21.91
C PRO A 165 -10.41 -3.84 -21.76
N GLN A 166 -9.23 -4.37 -21.43
CA GLN A 166 -8.97 -5.79 -21.25
C GLN A 166 -8.86 -6.15 -19.76
N ALA A 167 -9.47 -5.39 -18.84
CA ALA A 167 -9.31 -5.62 -17.39
C ALA A 167 -9.67 -7.04 -16.93
N ARG A 168 -10.52 -7.77 -17.67
CA ARG A 168 -10.88 -9.17 -17.41
C ARG A 168 -9.74 -10.16 -17.74
N GLU A 169 -8.83 -9.79 -18.62
CA GLU A 169 -7.65 -10.59 -19.01
C GLU A 169 -6.54 -10.46 -17.96
N TYR A 170 -6.81 -10.98 -16.76
CA TYR A 170 -5.93 -10.81 -15.60
C TYR A 170 -4.49 -11.26 -15.85
N SER A 171 -4.30 -12.47 -16.39
CA SER A 171 -2.98 -13.05 -16.62
C SER A 171 -2.15 -12.23 -17.61
N THR A 172 -2.77 -11.79 -18.72
CA THR A 172 -2.12 -10.98 -19.76
C THR A 172 -1.67 -9.62 -19.20
N ASN A 173 -2.57 -8.90 -18.54
CA ASN A 173 -2.25 -7.60 -17.94
C ASN A 173 -1.19 -7.72 -16.84
N LEU A 174 -1.28 -8.76 -16.01
CA LEU A 174 -0.31 -8.98 -14.95
C LEU A 174 1.09 -9.27 -15.54
N TYR A 175 1.17 -10.07 -16.60
CA TYR A 175 2.42 -10.34 -17.30
C TYR A 175 3.06 -9.05 -17.86
N ILE A 176 2.25 -8.19 -18.50
CA ILE A 176 2.71 -6.89 -19.01
C ILE A 176 3.25 -6.02 -17.87
N VAL A 177 2.46 -5.84 -16.80
CA VAL A 177 2.85 -4.99 -15.66
C VAL A 177 4.10 -5.53 -14.97
N LYS A 178 4.19 -6.84 -14.74
CA LYS A 178 5.34 -7.47 -14.11
C LYS A 178 6.61 -7.28 -14.95
N THR A 179 6.54 -7.57 -16.25
CA THR A 179 7.69 -7.43 -17.16
C THR A 179 8.17 -5.98 -17.24
N LEU A 180 7.26 -5.02 -17.36
CA LEU A 180 7.61 -3.60 -17.32
C LEU A 180 8.27 -3.20 -15.99
N THR A 181 7.74 -3.69 -14.88
CA THR A 181 8.28 -3.41 -13.54
C THR A 181 9.70 -3.92 -13.39
N GLU A 182 9.96 -5.16 -13.80
CA GLU A 182 11.29 -5.78 -13.75
C GLU A 182 12.30 -5.04 -14.63
N VAL A 183 11.94 -4.73 -15.89
CA VAL A 183 12.84 -4.04 -16.83
C VAL A 183 13.13 -2.60 -16.41
N VAL A 184 12.12 -1.86 -15.94
CA VAL A 184 12.30 -0.47 -15.52
C VAL A 184 13.17 -0.38 -14.26
N ARG A 185 13.00 -1.31 -13.31
CA ARG A 185 13.78 -1.32 -12.06
C ARG A 185 15.19 -1.89 -12.24
N SER A 186 15.40 -2.92 -13.06
CA SER A 186 16.75 -3.47 -13.30
C SER A 186 17.69 -2.46 -13.93
N ARG A 187 17.17 -1.59 -14.81
CA ARG A 187 17.90 -0.46 -15.40
C ARG A 187 18.26 0.64 -14.40
N SER A 188 17.58 0.72 -13.25
CA SER A 188 17.92 1.65 -12.19
C SER A 188 19.12 1.17 -11.36
N ASN A 189 19.37 -0.15 -11.32
CA ASN A 189 20.43 -0.78 -10.51
C ASN A 189 21.75 -1.02 -11.28
N SER A 190 21.73 -0.92 -12.61
CA SER A 190 22.87 -1.31 -13.49
C SER A 190 23.82 -0.15 -13.83
N ALA A 191 23.57 1.07 -13.35
CA ALA A 191 24.55 2.14 -13.32
C ALA A 191 25.21 2.11 -11.93
N GLY A 192 26.50 1.73 -11.84
CA GLY A 192 27.29 1.61 -10.61
C GLY A 192 27.53 2.91 -9.82
N VAL A 193 26.53 3.79 -9.77
CA VAL A 193 26.46 5.01 -8.98
C VAL A 193 25.30 4.82 -8.01
N SER A 194 25.63 4.74 -6.72
CA SER A 194 24.75 4.41 -5.59
C SER A 194 23.64 5.44 -5.30
N HIS A 195 23.19 6.23 -6.27
CA HIS A 195 22.32 7.40 -6.06
C HIS A 195 21.28 7.65 -7.18
N GLU A 196 21.06 6.73 -8.13
CA GLU A 196 19.91 6.90 -9.04
C GLU A 196 18.57 6.75 -8.27
N PRO A 197 17.67 7.75 -8.29
CA PRO A 197 16.43 7.70 -7.54
C PRO A 197 15.53 6.58 -8.07
N ASN A 198 15.07 5.70 -7.17
CA ASN A 198 14.13 4.61 -7.45
C ASN A 198 12.99 5.06 -8.37
N VAL A 199 12.79 4.33 -9.49
CA VAL A 199 11.67 4.59 -10.40
C VAL A 199 10.36 4.12 -9.77
N HIS A 200 9.41 5.03 -9.68
CA HIS A 200 8.05 4.75 -9.22
C HIS A 200 7.13 4.39 -10.39
N LEU A 201 6.33 3.35 -10.19
CA LEU A 201 5.34 2.89 -11.17
C LEU A 201 3.91 2.99 -10.62
N HIS A 202 3.00 3.45 -11.48
CA HIS A 202 1.57 3.57 -11.20
C HIS A 202 0.75 2.86 -12.27
N VAL A 203 -0.17 1.97 -11.88
CA VAL A 203 -1.06 1.27 -12.82
C VAL A 203 -2.40 1.98 -12.90
N PHE A 204 -2.75 2.46 -14.10
CA PHE A 204 -3.98 3.22 -14.28
C PHE A 204 -5.23 2.35 -14.43
N GLY A 205 -6.25 2.63 -13.62
CA GLY A 205 -7.62 2.13 -13.75
C GLY A 205 -7.87 0.65 -13.43
N LEU A 206 -6.85 -0.10 -12.98
CA LEU A 206 -6.97 -1.50 -12.55
C LEU A 206 -6.93 -1.61 -11.01
N CYS A 207 -8.10 -1.87 -10.41
CA CYS A 207 -8.24 -1.88 -8.94
C CYS A 207 -9.08 -3.05 -8.38
N SER A 208 -9.36 -4.11 -9.14
CA SER A 208 -10.05 -5.26 -8.53
C SER A 208 -9.17 -5.89 -7.43
N PRO A 209 -9.74 -6.58 -6.42
CA PRO A 209 -8.94 -7.15 -5.32
C PRO A 209 -7.76 -8.02 -5.76
N GLN A 210 -7.93 -8.82 -6.83
CA GLN A 210 -6.83 -9.61 -7.40
C GLN A 210 -5.67 -8.75 -7.93
N TYR A 211 -5.95 -7.64 -8.64
CA TYR A 211 -4.92 -6.72 -9.11
C TYR A 211 -4.29 -5.97 -7.93
N ALA A 212 -5.11 -5.49 -7.00
CA ALA A 212 -4.62 -4.79 -5.81
C ALA A 212 -3.65 -5.66 -5.01
N LYS A 213 -3.95 -6.95 -4.84
CA LYS A 213 -3.06 -7.92 -4.18
C LYS A 213 -1.72 -8.04 -4.90
N ALA A 214 -1.76 -8.28 -6.21
CA ALA A 214 -0.56 -8.42 -7.02
C ALA A 214 0.29 -7.14 -7.04
N PHE A 215 -0.34 -5.98 -7.25
CA PHE A 215 0.34 -4.69 -7.32
C PHE A 215 0.97 -4.30 -5.99
N THR A 216 0.30 -4.60 -4.87
CA THR A 216 0.85 -4.36 -3.53
C THR A 216 2.11 -5.22 -3.29
N GLN A 217 2.08 -6.50 -3.68
CA GLN A 217 3.24 -7.39 -3.60
C GLN A 217 4.40 -6.96 -4.50
N MET A 218 4.11 -6.35 -5.64
CA MET A 218 5.12 -5.76 -6.54
C MET A 218 5.59 -4.36 -6.09
N GLY A 219 5.04 -3.81 -5.00
CA GLY A 219 5.36 -2.46 -4.54
C GLY A 219 4.95 -1.37 -5.54
N LEU A 220 3.77 -1.49 -6.13
CA LEU A 220 3.21 -0.58 -7.13
C LEU A 220 2.08 0.26 -6.55
N SER A 221 1.91 1.46 -7.09
CA SER A 221 0.70 2.25 -6.86
C SER A 221 -0.32 2.00 -7.96
N PHE A 222 -1.60 2.19 -7.67
CA PHE A 222 -2.68 1.96 -8.64
C PHE A 222 -3.93 2.77 -8.28
N ASP A 223 -4.77 3.07 -9.28
CA ASP A 223 -6.02 3.79 -9.07
C ASP A 223 -7.25 3.01 -9.54
N GLY A 224 -8.42 3.56 -9.20
CA GLY A 224 -9.64 3.23 -9.90
C GLY A 224 -10.90 3.79 -9.27
N SER A 225 -11.97 3.76 -10.05
CA SER A 225 -13.27 4.39 -9.73
C SER A 225 -14.39 3.38 -9.49
N THR A 226 -14.08 2.08 -9.35
CA THR A 226 -15.09 1.02 -9.24
C THR A 226 -16.06 1.29 -8.09
N PHE A 227 -15.60 1.78 -6.94
CA PHE A 227 -16.45 2.10 -5.79
C PHE A 227 -17.49 3.20 -6.09
N ILE A 228 -17.13 4.19 -6.92
CA ILE A 228 -18.04 5.25 -7.41
C ILE A 228 -19.06 4.65 -8.36
N ARG A 229 -18.60 3.93 -9.40
CA ARG A 229 -19.49 3.34 -10.41
C ARG A 229 -20.55 2.43 -9.78
N GLU A 230 -20.13 1.59 -8.84
CA GLU A 230 -21.05 0.70 -8.12
C GLU A 230 -22.02 1.48 -7.23
N GLY A 231 -21.55 2.46 -6.46
CA GLY A 231 -22.42 3.27 -5.59
C GLY A 231 -23.45 4.10 -6.35
N LEU A 232 -23.04 4.69 -7.48
CA LEU A 232 -23.93 5.42 -8.41
C LEU A 232 -24.97 4.49 -9.04
N GLY A 233 -24.57 3.27 -9.41
CA GLY A 233 -25.47 2.25 -9.98
C GLY A 233 -26.41 1.59 -8.97
N GLY A 234 -26.45 2.05 -7.71
CA GLY A 234 -27.27 1.44 -6.66
C GLY A 234 -26.73 0.11 -6.14
N GLY A 235 -25.45 -0.19 -6.39
CA GLY A 235 -24.73 -1.35 -5.87
C GLY A 235 -23.97 -1.04 -4.58
N MET A 236 -23.79 -2.06 -3.77
CA MET A 236 -22.96 -2.06 -2.58
C MET A 236 -22.01 -3.26 -2.59
N PHE A 237 -20.80 -3.04 -2.06
CA PHE A 237 -19.88 -4.14 -1.82
C PHE A 237 -20.24 -4.88 -0.54
N VAL A 238 -20.01 -6.19 -0.55
CA VAL A 238 -19.96 -7.05 0.63
C VAL A 238 -18.61 -7.74 0.62
N SER A 239 -17.88 -7.64 1.74
CA SER A 239 -16.59 -8.33 1.89
C SER A 239 -16.84 -9.81 2.17
N HIS A 240 -16.17 -10.67 1.44
CA HIS A 240 -16.09 -12.11 1.73
C HIS A 240 -14.67 -12.57 1.46
N GLU A 241 -13.96 -12.99 2.51
CA GLU A 241 -12.52 -13.30 2.46
C GLU A 241 -11.71 -12.11 1.89
N GLU A 242 -11.00 -12.33 0.78
CA GLU A 242 -10.22 -11.35 0.02
C GLU A 242 -11.01 -10.73 -1.15
N LYS A 243 -12.30 -11.05 -1.30
CA LYS A 243 -13.15 -10.60 -2.41
C LYS A 243 -14.13 -9.51 -1.98
N LEU A 244 -14.51 -8.69 -2.96
CA LEU A 244 -15.60 -7.73 -2.86
C LEU A 244 -16.74 -8.19 -3.77
N ILE A 245 -17.78 -8.74 -3.17
CA ILE A 245 -18.99 -9.17 -3.86
C ILE A 245 -19.85 -7.94 -4.12
N ARG A 246 -20.35 -7.79 -5.34
CA ARG A 246 -21.26 -6.70 -5.74
C ARG A 246 -22.68 -7.17 -5.53
N MET A 247 -23.47 -6.41 -4.77
CA MET A 247 -24.89 -6.68 -4.54
C MET A 247 -25.71 -5.43 -4.79
N PRO A 248 -26.94 -5.56 -5.32
CA PRO A 248 -27.90 -4.47 -5.28
C PRO A 248 -28.12 -3.97 -3.84
N ALA A 249 -28.19 -2.65 -3.66
CA ALA A 249 -28.28 -2.04 -2.33
C ALA A 249 -29.50 -2.52 -1.52
N TYR A 250 -30.64 -2.73 -2.18
CA TYR A 250 -31.89 -3.15 -1.54
C TYR A 250 -31.85 -4.58 -0.97
N CYS A 251 -31.01 -5.47 -1.51
CA CYS A 251 -30.83 -6.84 -1.01
C CYS A 251 -29.53 -7.03 -0.22
N THR A 252 -28.74 -5.97 -0.05
CA THR A 252 -27.50 -6.02 0.72
C THR A 252 -27.81 -6.17 2.22
N PRO A 253 -27.18 -7.11 2.94
CA PRO A 253 -27.35 -7.25 4.38
C PRO A 253 -26.99 -5.97 5.14
N LYS A 254 -27.55 -5.80 6.35
CA LYS A 254 -27.11 -4.71 7.22
C LYS A 254 -25.62 -4.87 7.51
N CYS A 255 -24.84 -3.83 7.24
CA CYS A 255 -23.41 -3.81 7.45
C CYS A 255 -23.06 -3.04 8.73
N ASN A 256 -22.08 -3.53 9.48
CA ASN A 256 -21.57 -2.87 10.69
C ASN A 256 -20.14 -2.33 10.51
N CYS A 257 -19.70 -2.04 9.28
CA CYS A 257 -18.41 -1.39 9.04
C CYS A 257 -18.37 0.02 9.66
N HIS A 258 -17.18 0.60 9.83
CA HIS A 258 -17.02 1.94 10.41
C HIS A 258 -17.93 2.97 9.75
N VAL A 259 -17.90 3.08 8.42
CA VAL A 259 -18.74 4.02 7.66
C VAL A 259 -20.22 3.82 7.98
N CYS A 260 -20.74 2.59 7.92
CA CYS A 260 -22.16 2.32 8.20
C CYS A 260 -22.54 2.68 9.64
N ARG A 261 -21.65 2.47 10.62
CA ARG A 261 -21.88 2.94 12.00
C ARG A 261 -21.96 4.47 12.09
N VAL A 262 -21.09 5.19 11.39
CA VAL A 262 -21.13 6.66 11.33
C VAL A 262 -22.39 7.13 10.63
N LEU A 263 -22.73 6.59 9.46
CA LEU A 263 -23.95 6.93 8.71
C LEU A 263 -25.22 6.70 9.54
N ASN A 264 -25.29 5.62 10.32
CA ASN A 264 -26.42 5.34 11.21
C ASN A 264 -26.63 6.44 12.27
N ARG A 265 -25.55 7.04 12.81
CA ARG A 265 -25.66 8.19 13.74
C ARG A 265 -26.27 9.43 13.07
N HIS A 266 -26.07 9.57 11.77
CA HIS A 266 -26.70 10.59 10.93
C HIS A 266 -28.08 10.17 10.38
N ARG A 267 -28.60 9.01 10.79
CA ARG A 267 -29.85 8.41 10.28
C ARG A 267 -29.85 8.18 8.76
N ILE A 268 -28.69 7.85 8.20
CA ILE A 268 -28.50 7.54 6.78
C ILE A 268 -28.34 6.03 6.62
N ASP A 269 -29.29 5.36 5.97
CA ASP A 269 -29.13 3.97 5.52
C ASP A 269 -28.73 3.97 4.03
N PRO A 270 -27.49 3.57 3.67
CA PRO A 270 -27.02 3.57 2.29
C PRO A 270 -27.78 2.58 1.39
N ARG A 271 -28.50 1.61 1.96
CA ARG A 271 -29.28 0.61 1.21
C ARG A 271 -30.54 1.18 0.56
N LEU A 272 -31.02 2.32 1.05
CA LEU A 272 -32.21 2.97 0.53
C LEU A 272 -31.90 3.63 -0.83
N THR A 273 -32.43 3.06 -1.91
CA THR A 273 -32.21 3.51 -3.30
C THR A 273 -33.14 4.64 -3.73
N ASN A 274 -34.28 4.81 -3.04
CA ASN A 274 -35.35 5.71 -3.50
C ASN A 274 -35.27 7.15 -2.93
N LYS A 275 -34.15 7.59 -2.34
CA LYS A 275 -34.12 8.81 -1.50
C LYS A 275 -32.90 9.75 -1.64
N GLY A 276 -32.34 9.91 -2.84
CA GLY A 276 -31.51 11.08 -3.15
C GLY A 276 -30.01 10.95 -2.87
N ARG A 277 -29.30 12.07 -3.06
CA ARG A 277 -27.83 12.13 -3.18
C ARG A 277 -27.07 11.61 -1.97
N THR A 278 -27.59 11.84 -0.77
CA THR A 278 -26.90 11.49 0.49
C THR A 278 -26.70 9.98 0.64
N GLN A 279 -27.70 9.16 0.27
CA GLN A 279 -27.64 7.70 0.33
C GLN A 279 -26.67 7.16 -0.72
N THR A 280 -26.67 7.76 -1.92
CA THR A 280 -25.67 7.46 -2.96
C THR A 280 -24.25 7.71 -2.45
N MET A 281 -24.01 8.85 -1.79
CA MET A 281 -22.70 9.12 -1.22
C MET A 281 -22.36 8.21 -0.04
N GLY A 282 -23.36 7.80 0.75
CA GLY A 282 -23.20 6.76 1.77
C GLY A 282 -22.77 5.42 1.17
N ARG A 283 -23.34 5.00 0.03
CA ARG A 283 -22.91 3.79 -0.70
C ARG A 283 -21.49 3.92 -1.22
N ILE A 284 -21.15 5.06 -1.83
CA ILE A 284 -19.79 5.31 -2.34
C ILE A 284 -18.78 5.26 -1.19
N ALA A 285 -19.06 5.91 -0.05
CA ALA A 285 -18.22 5.88 1.14
C ALA A 285 -18.08 4.45 1.71
N HIS A 286 -19.18 3.69 1.79
CA HIS A 286 -19.17 2.28 2.23
C HIS A 286 -18.31 1.42 1.29
N ASN A 287 -18.52 1.54 -0.02
CA ASN A 287 -17.77 0.79 -1.04
C ASN A 287 -16.28 1.13 -0.98
N LEU A 288 -15.94 2.41 -0.83
CA LEU A 288 -14.57 2.85 -0.69
C LEU A 288 -13.92 2.28 0.58
N ASN A 289 -14.62 2.33 1.71
CA ASN A 289 -14.14 1.78 2.97
C ASN A 289 -13.87 0.28 2.90
N LEU A 290 -14.77 -0.48 2.28
CA LEU A 290 -14.54 -1.91 2.08
C LEU A 290 -13.39 -2.18 1.10
N ALA A 291 -13.26 -1.40 0.02
CA ALA A 291 -12.15 -1.53 -0.91
C ALA A 291 -10.80 -1.29 -0.21
N ILE A 292 -10.66 -0.18 0.52
CA ILE A 292 -9.45 0.14 1.29
C ILE A 292 -9.19 -0.94 2.34
N GLY A 293 -10.21 -1.33 3.12
CA GLY A 293 -10.09 -2.37 4.13
C GLY A 293 -9.62 -3.71 3.55
N THR A 294 -10.11 -4.09 2.37
CA THR A 294 -9.65 -5.29 1.66
C THR A 294 -8.20 -5.14 1.17
N TYR A 295 -7.85 -4.03 0.51
CA TYR A 295 -6.50 -3.86 -0.02
C TYR A 295 -5.43 -3.78 1.07
N ARG A 296 -5.79 -3.23 2.25
CA ARG A 296 -4.89 -3.19 3.41
C ARG A 296 -4.47 -4.57 3.89
N LYS A 297 -5.31 -5.59 3.72
CA LYS A 297 -4.95 -7.00 4.02
C LYS A 297 -3.85 -7.54 3.11
N PHE A 298 -3.62 -6.90 1.96
CA PHE A 298 -2.58 -7.32 1.01
C PHE A 298 -1.24 -6.61 1.22
N ILE A 299 -1.21 -5.57 2.06
CA ILE A 299 0.03 -4.88 2.40
C ILE A 299 0.83 -5.83 3.30
N PRO A 300 2.06 -6.22 2.89
CA PRO A 300 2.92 -6.99 3.76
C PRO A 300 3.12 -6.23 5.06
N LYS A 301 2.75 -6.87 6.17
CA LYS A 301 2.99 -6.29 7.49
C LYS A 301 4.48 -6.21 7.74
N GLU A 302 4.91 -5.10 8.33
CA GLU A 302 6.26 -5.03 8.87
C GLU A 302 6.39 -6.09 9.96
N LYS A 303 7.51 -6.80 9.98
CA LYS A 303 7.76 -7.84 10.99
C LYS A 303 8.60 -7.27 12.11
N ILE A 304 8.11 -7.43 13.34
CA ILE A 304 8.94 -7.28 14.54
C ILE A 304 9.24 -8.68 15.08
N TYR A 305 10.52 -9.02 15.15
CA TYR A 305 10.96 -10.30 15.68
C TYR A 305 11.15 -10.24 17.20
N LEU A 306 10.66 -11.25 17.91
CA LEU A 306 10.75 -11.39 19.36
C LEU A 306 11.64 -12.57 19.68
N VAL A 307 12.81 -12.32 20.26
CA VAL A 307 13.83 -13.33 20.58
C VAL A 307 13.79 -13.64 22.07
N ALA A 308 13.88 -14.91 22.45
CA ALA A 308 13.81 -15.32 23.86
C ALA A 308 15.13 -15.01 24.60
N GLY A 309 15.10 -14.13 25.61
CA GLY A 309 16.22 -13.86 26.51
C GLY A 309 16.39 -14.96 27.56
N CYS A 310 16.81 -16.16 27.15
CA CYS A 310 17.01 -17.31 28.03
C CYS A 310 18.37 -17.99 27.91
N GLY A 311 18.74 -18.68 28.99
CA GLY A 311 19.91 -19.53 29.07
C GLY A 311 21.12 -18.79 29.65
N LYS A 312 22.31 -19.12 29.12
CA LYS A 312 23.59 -18.59 29.60
C LYS A 312 23.68 -17.07 29.40
N GLN A 313 24.11 -16.37 30.43
CA GLN A 313 24.39 -14.93 30.42
C GLN A 313 25.89 -14.67 30.70
N LEU A 314 26.40 -13.53 30.25
CA LEU A 314 27.71 -13.03 30.69
C LEU A 314 27.68 -12.66 32.19
N PRO A 315 28.82 -12.75 32.90
CA PRO A 315 28.87 -12.46 34.34
C PRO A 315 28.94 -10.96 34.67
N TYR A 316 28.86 -10.07 33.68
CA TYR A 316 28.96 -8.62 33.83
C TYR A 316 27.87 -7.89 33.02
N SER A 317 27.68 -6.60 33.28
CA SER A 317 26.70 -5.79 32.56
C SER A 317 27.09 -5.65 31.09
N ALA A 318 26.14 -5.86 30.20
CA ALA A 318 26.32 -5.74 28.76
C ALA A 318 25.01 -5.28 28.11
N ALA A 319 25.07 -4.83 26.86
CA ALA A 319 23.86 -4.68 26.05
C ALA A 319 23.10 -6.02 26.03
N ALA A 320 21.77 -5.99 26.05
CA ALA A 320 20.95 -7.19 26.16
C ALA A 320 21.25 -8.20 25.03
N LYS A 321 21.56 -7.71 23.82
CA LYS A 321 21.99 -8.55 22.67
C LYS A 321 23.30 -9.30 22.91
N ASP A 322 24.18 -8.78 23.76
CA ASP A 322 25.48 -9.35 24.08
C ASP A 322 25.46 -10.13 25.42
N LEU A 323 24.56 -9.77 26.34
CA LEU A 323 24.42 -10.44 27.63
C LEU A 323 24.04 -11.92 27.44
N TYR A 324 23.00 -12.22 26.65
CA TYR A 324 22.56 -13.59 26.42
C TYR A 324 23.51 -14.28 25.43
N CYS A 325 24.17 -15.34 25.87
CA CYS A 325 25.22 -16.03 25.11
C CYS A 325 24.92 -17.53 24.91
N SER A 326 23.64 -17.93 24.98
CA SER A 326 23.24 -19.29 24.62
C SER A 326 23.30 -19.49 23.10
N GLN A 327 23.62 -20.71 22.65
CA GLN A 327 23.74 -21.02 21.22
C GLN A 327 22.46 -20.70 20.44
N HIS A 328 21.29 -20.99 21.03
CA HIS A 328 19.99 -20.70 20.42
C HIS A 328 19.73 -19.19 20.32
N PHE A 329 20.05 -18.42 21.36
CA PHE A 329 19.91 -16.96 21.32
C PHE A 329 20.80 -16.35 20.24
N GLN A 330 22.08 -16.73 20.19
CA GLN A 330 23.02 -16.23 19.19
C GLN A 330 22.58 -16.57 17.75
N ALA A 331 22.03 -17.77 17.52
CA ALA A 331 21.47 -18.14 16.23
C ALA A 331 20.26 -17.28 15.86
N CYS A 332 19.32 -17.05 16.79
CA CYS A 332 18.16 -16.19 16.56
C CYS A 332 18.55 -14.72 16.34
N ARG A 333 19.51 -14.21 17.13
CA ARG A 333 20.07 -12.86 16.96
C ARG A 333 20.67 -12.70 15.56
N ARG A 334 21.54 -13.62 15.15
CA ARG A 334 22.14 -13.60 13.81
C ARG A 334 21.08 -13.65 12.72
N TYR A 335 20.04 -14.48 12.90
CA TYR A 335 18.92 -14.57 11.96
C TYR A 335 18.18 -13.24 11.76
N VAL A 336 17.90 -12.50 12.84
CA VAL A 336 17.17 -11.23 12.74
C VAL A 336 18.06 -10.06 12.30
N GLU A 337 19.34 -10.08 12.66
CA GLU A 337 20.34 -9.08 12.24
C GLU A 337 20.69 -9.22 10.75
N GLU A 338 20.90 -10.43 10.23
CA GLU A 338 21.14 -10.66 8.78
C GLU A 338 19.92 -10.24 7.92
N LYS A 339 18.70 -10.25 8.49
CA LYS A 339 17.48 -9.76 7.84
C LYS A 339 17.25 -8.25 7.94
N GLU A 340 18.14 -7.52 8.62
CA GLU A 340 17.99 -6.09 8.92
C GLU A 340 16.62 -5.75 9.53
N SER A 341 16.03 -6.69 10.26
CA SER A 341 14.67 -6.56 10.76
C SER A 341 14.65 -5.98 12.17
N ARG A 342 13.59 -5.23 12.48
CA ARG A 342 13.39 -4.71 13.83
C ARG A 342 13.13 -5.87 14.79
N TRP A 343 13.84 -5.90 15.91
CA TRP A 343 13.70 -7.00 16.88
C TRP A 343 13.87 -6.55 18.33
N TYR A 344 13.28 -7.33 19.23
CA TYR A 344 13.33 -7.12 20.67
C TYR A 344 13.55 -8.44 21.39
N ILE A 345 14.04 -8.35 22.63
CA ILE A 345 14.28 -9.52 23.48
C ILE A 345 13.16 -9.63 24.51
N LEU A 346 12.52 -10.80 24.58
CA LEU A 346 11.59 -11.12 25.66
C LEU A 346 12.38 -11.65 26.87
N SER A 347 12.45 -10.83 27.92
CA SER A 347 13.14 -11.13 29.18
C SER A 347 12.16 -11.57 30.27
N PRO A 348 12.42 -12.66 31.00
CA PRO A 348 11.62 -13.05 32.17
C PRO A 348 11.59 -12.01 33.31
N LEU A 349 12.60 -11.15 33.38
CA LEU A 349 12.70 -10.10 34.41
C LEU A 349 12.25 -8.74 33.87
N HIS A 350 12.71 -8.38 32.66
CA HIS A 350 12.57 -7.03 32.11
C HIS A 350 11.52 -6.92 30.99
N GLN A 351 10.69 -7.96 30.81
CA GLN A 351 9.62 -8.01 29.80
C GLN A 351 10.14 -7.84 28.36
N VAL A 352 10.17 -6.61 27.83
CA VAL A 352 10.59 -6.30 26.46
C VAL A 352 11.82 -5.41 26.50
N LEU A 353 12.93 -5.89 25.95
CA LEU A 353 14.19 -5.17 25.91
C LEU A 353 14.54 -4.77 24.47
N ASN A 354 14.99 -3.53 24.31
CA ASN A 354 15.74 -3.14 23.12
C ASN A 354 17.11 -3.88 23.14
N PRO A 355 17.59 -4.39 22.00
CA PRO A 355 18.88 -5.08 21.90
C PRO A 355 20.06 -4.32 22.52
N GLU A 356 20.03 -2.98 22.46
CA GLU A 356 21.10 -2.10 22.95
C GLU A 356 20.98 -1.75 24.44
N THR A 357 19.88 -2.10 25.11
CA THR A 357 19.69 -1.79 26.53
C THR A 357 20.74 -2.50 27.38
N ILE A 358 21.52 -1.74 28.16
CA ILE A 358 22.50 -2.31 29.10
C ILE A 358 21.78 -2.86 30.33
N ILE A 359 21.97 -4.16 30.61
CA ILE A 359 21.37 -4.84 31.76
C ILE A 359 22.43 -5.65 32.53
N LYS A 360 22.17 -5.90 33.81
CA LYS A 360 22.96 -6.78 34.67
C LYS A 360 22.51 -8.24 34.50
N PRO A 361 23.41 -9.23 34.68
CA PRO A 361 22.99 -10.61 34.76
C PRO A 361 22.02 -10.83 35.92
N TYR A 362 21.08 -11.76 35.74
CA TYR A 362 20.03 -12.06 36.71
C TYR A 362 19.61 -13.52 36.63
N ASP A 363 19.14 -14.08 37.75
CA ASP A 363 18.67 -15.46 37.84
C ASP A 363 17.13 -15.50 37.85
N LYS A 364 16.52 -15.37 36.67
CA LYS A 364 15.07 -15.48 36.49
C LYS A 364 14.75 -16.16 35.18
N SER A 365 13.85 -17.13 35.24
CA SER A 365 13.51 -18.01 34.11
C SER A 365 11.99 -18.02 33.91
N PRO A 366 11.47 -18.19 32.67
CA PRO A 366 10.02 -18.40 32.48
C PRO A 366 9.50 -19.63 33.23
N TYR A 367 10.40 -20.59 33.48
CA TYR A 367 10.11 -21.82 34.20
C TYR A 367 10.01 -21.62 35.71
N SER A 368 10.61 -20.55 36.27
CA SER A 368 10.51 -20.25 37.70
C SER A 368 9.27 -19.45 38.06
N LEU A 369 8.53 -18.94 37.08
CA LEU A 369 7.29 -18.21 37.30
C LEU A 369 6.12 -19.17 37.61
N SER A 370 5.26 -18.80 38.54
CA SER A 370 3.94 -19.41 38.69
C SER A 370 3.04 -19.10 37.48
N HIS A 371 1.89 -19.78 37.39
CA HIS A 371 0.92 -19.49 36.33
C HIS A 371 0.42 -18.04 36.37
N GLN A 372 0.13 -17.52 37.57
CA GLN A 372 -0.35 -16.16 37.75
C GLN A 372 0.72 -15.12 37.39
N GLU A 373 1.97 -15.34 37.78
CA GLU A 373 3.08 -14.45 37.40
C GLU A 373 3.33 -14.44 35.90
N ARG A 374 3.14 -15.58 35.21
CA ARG A 374 3.22 -15.62 33.74
C ARG A 374 2.14 -14.80 33.05
N ILE A 375 0.91 -14.80 33.59
CA ILE A 375 -0.19 -13.98 33.06
C ILE A 375 0.16 -12.49 33.20
N LEU A 376 0.56 -12.06 34.41
CA LEU A 376 0.94 -10.67 34.67
C LEU A 376 2.14 -10.22 33.81
N TRP A 377 3.14 -11.09 33.67
CA TRP A 377 4.27 -10.83 32.78
C TRP A 377 3.82 -10.67 31.33
N ALA A 378 2.88 -11.49 30.86
CA ALA A 378 2.40 -11.44 29.49
C ALA A 378 1.57 -10.19 29.18
N GLU A 379 0.77 -9.72 30.15
CA GLU A 379 0.06 -8.44 30.06
C GLU A 379 1.05 -7.29 29.89
N GLN A 380 2.08 -7.21 30.73
CA GLN A 380 3.12 -6.18 30.64
C GLN A 380 3.91 -6.25 29.33
N VAL A 381 4.24 -7.45 28.85
CA VAL A 381 4.88 -7.62 27.54
C VAL A 381 3.98 -7.08 26.43
N ALA A 382 2.71 -7.47 26.41
CA ALA A 382 1.78 -7.02 25.37
C ALA A 382 1.60 -5.50 25.42
N GLU A 383 1.44 -4.90 26.60
CA GLU A 383 1.36 -3.44 26.77
C GLU A 383 2.60 -2.73 26.22
N ASN A 384 3.80 -3.19 26.59
CA ASN A 384 5.05 -2.61 26.11
C ASN A 384 5.19 -2.71 24.58
N LEU A 385 4.84 -3.86 24.00
CA LEU A 385 4.87 -4.05 22.54
C LEU A 385 3.89 -3.11 21.82
N ILE A 386 2.69 -2.92 22.36
CA ILE A 386 1.64 -2.09 21.76
C ILE A 386 1.99 -0.61 21.80
N GLN A 387 2.80 -0.15 22.76
CA GLN A 387 3.20 1.26 22.86
C GLN A 387 3.98 1.77 21.63
N PHE A 388 4.73 0.89 20.96
CA PHE A 388 5.56 1.27 19.81
C PHE A 388 5.17 0.57 18.50
N ALA A 389 4.17 -0.30 18.53
CA ALA A 389 3.69 -1.02 17.34
C ALA A 389 2.41 -0.40 16.77
N SER A 390 2.32 -0.30 15.46
CA SER A 390 1.07 -0.03 14.76
C SER A 390 0.37 -1.35 14.42
N LEU A 391 -0.94 -1.34 14.15
CA LEU A 391 -1.70 -2.54 13.73
C LEU A 391 -1.22 -3.12 12.38
N GLU A 392 -0.30 -2.45 11.70
CA GLU A 392 0.35 -2.91 10.47
C GLU A 392 1.57 -3.80 10.74
N ILE A 393 1.85 -4.13 12.01
CA ILE A 393 2.95 -5.00 12.42
C ILE A 393 2.48 -6.44 12.61
N GLU A 394 3.28 -7.40 12.15
CA GLU A 394 3.23 -8.82 12.49
C GLU A 394 4.33 -9.11 13.53
N PHE A 395 3.94 -9.64 14.70
CA PHE A 395 4.91 -10.09 15.71
C PHE A 395 5.37 -11.52 15.42
N VAL A 396 6.66 -11.70 15.16
CA VAL A 396 7.25 -13.00 14.85
C VAL A 396 8.00 -13.53 16.07
N PHE A 397 7.46 -14.56 16.71
CA PHE A 397 8.04 -15.17 17.89
C PHE A 397 9.11 -16.20 17.51
N LEU A 398 10.37 -15.88 17.80
CA LEU A 398 11.50 -16.81 17.80
C LEU A 398 11.73 -17.33 19.22
N THR A 399 10.66 -17.74 19.88
CA THR A 399 10.64 -18.09 21.31
C THR A 399 10.01 -19.45 21.58
N GLY A 400 10.39 -20.05 22.72
CA GLY A 400 9.73 -21.24 23.27
C GLY A 400 8.26 -20.96 23.68
N LYS A 401 7.48 -22.03 23.91
CA LYS A 401 6.03 -21.95 24.18
C LYS A 401 5.69 -21.05 25.36
N LEU A 402 6.46 -21.14 26.44
CA LEU A 402 6.21 -20.39 27.67
C LEU A 402 6.27 -18.86 27.49
N TYR A 403 7.07 -18.37 26.55
CA TYR A 403 7.17 -16.92 26.29
C TYR A 403 5.98 -16.34 25.53
N ARG A 404 5.21 -17.17 24.83
CA ARG A 404 4.19 -16.70 23.87
C ARG A 404 2.77 -17.15 24.20
N GLN A 405 2.61 -18.23 24.97
CA GLN A 405 1.30 -18.85 25.17
C GLN A 405 0.25 -17.89 25.75
N GLU A 406 0.66 -17.00 26.66
CA GLU A 406 -0.22 -15.98 27.24
C GLU A 406 -0.17 -14.64 26.48
N VAL A 407 0.98 -14.30 25.86
CA VAL A 407 1.17 -13.02 25.13
C VAL A 407 0.38 -13.00 23.82
N THR A 408 0.41 -14.11 23.07
CA THR A 408 -0.21 -14.20 21.74
C THR A 408 -1.73 -13.93 21.79
N PRO A 409 -2.52 -14.54 22.68
CA PRO A 409 -3.95 -14.22 22.80
C PRO A 409 -4.23 -12.74 23.09
N ILE A 410 -3.42 -12.10 23.94
CA ILE A 410 -3.59 -10.67 24.29
C ILE A 410 -3.35 -9.80 23.05
N LEU A 411 -2.27 -10.02 22.32
CA LEU A 411 -1.95 -9.29 21.09
C LEU A 411 -3.04 -9.50 20.01
N GLN A 412 -3.49 -10.74 19.83
CA GLN A 412 -4.54 -11.07 18.85
C GLN A 412 -5.88 -10.41 19.20
N ALA A 413 -6.26 -10.40 20.48
CA ALA A 413 -7.47 -9.70 20.94
C ALA A 413 -7.41 -8.18 20.71
N LYS A 414 -6.20 -7.61 20.65
CA LYS A 414 -5.95 -6.20 20.30
C LYS A 414 -5.79 -5.97 18.79
N GLY A 415 -5.93 -6.99 17.95
CA GLY A 415 -5.93 -6.90 16.48
C GLY A 415 -4.57 -7.11 15.82
N TYR A 416 -3.54 -7.55 16.55
CA TYR A 416 -2.23 -7.85 15.98
C TYR A 416 -2.16 -9.26 15.40
N GLU A 417 -1.37 -9.41 14.33
CA GLU A 417 -1.01 -10.72 13.82
C GLU A 417 0.24 -11.24 14.51
N THR A 418 0.28 -12.55 14.73
CA THR A 418 1.39 -13.22 15.39
C THR A 418 1.78 -14.46 14.62
N LYS A 419 3.09 -14.67 14.43
CA LYS A 419 3.62 -15.84 13.72
C LYS A 419 4.68 -16.55 14.54
N VAL A 420 4.71 -17.88 14.44
CA VAL A 420 5.71 -18.74 15.11
C VAL A 420 6.34 -19.64 14.05
N PRO A 421 7.40 -19.21 13.34
CA PRO A 421 7.96 -19.95 12.21
C PRO A 421 8.45 -21.35 12.58
N MET A 422 8.95 -21.49 13.80
CA MET A 422 9.55 -22.72 14.32
C MET A 422 8.61 -23.51 15.23
N GLN A 423 7.29 -23.39 15.02
CA GLN A 423 6.30 -24.09 15.83
C GLN A 423 6.51 -25.60 15.75
N HIS A 424 6.44 -26.29 16.90
CA HIS A 424 6.63 -27.75 17.02
C HIS A 424 8.05 -28.27 16.76
N LEU A 425 9.02 -27.43 16.39
CA LEU A 425 10.41 -27.84 16.22
C LEU A 425 11.14 -27.93 17.56
N ALA A 426 11.87 -29.02 17.78
CA ALA A 426 12.82 -29.14 18.89
C ALA A 426 14.02 -28.20 18.69
N ILE A 427 14.75 -27.85 19.76
CA ILE A 427 15.84 -26.83 19.71
C ILE A 427 16.87 -27.13 18.61
N GLY A 428 17.30 -28.38 18.44
CA GLY A 428 18.23 -28.75 17.36
C GLY A 428 17.66 -28.54 15.96
N GLN A 429 16.37 -28.82 15.76
CA GLN A 429 15.67 -28.58 14.49
C GLN A 429 15.49 -27.08 14.23
N GLN A 430 15.28 -26.27 15.27
CA GLN A 430 15.23 -24.80 15.16
C GLN A 430 16.56 -24.24 14.67
N LEU A 431 17.69 -24.69 15.23
CA LEU A 431 19.02 -24.28 14.79
C LEU A 431 19.28 -24.66 13.31
N ALA A 432 18.90 -25.87 12.92
CA ALA A 432 19.01 -26.32 11.53
C ALA A 432 18.13 -25.48 10.58
N TRP A 433 16.90 -25.15 11.01
CA TRP A 433 15.99 -24.30 10.26
C TRP A 433 16.56 -22.90 10.05
N ILE A 434 17.05 -22.25 11.12
CA ILE A 434 17.70 -20.93 11.05
C ILE A 434 18.87 -20.94 10.06
N LYS A 435 19.74 -21.96 10.15
CA LYS A 435 20.90 -22.09 9.26
C LYS A 435 20.47 -22.17 7.80
N LYS A 436 19.45 -23.00 7.49
CA LYS A 436 18.92 -23.16 6.14
C LYS A 436 18.34 -21.86 5.59
N GLU A 437 17.59 -21.12 6.39
CA GLU A 437 16.99 -19.84 5.95
C GLU A 437 18.06 -18.80 5.63
N LEU A 438 19.12 -18.71 6.46
CA LEU A 438 20.25 -17.80 6.20
C LEU A 438 21.04 -18.19 4.94
N GLU A 439 21.16 -19.48 4.64
CA GLU A 439 21.80 -19.96 3.40
C GLU A 439 20.95 -19.64 2.16
N GLN A 440 19.63 -19.77 2.26
CA GLN A 440 18.71 -19.44 1.16
C GLN A 440 18.71 -17.94 0.85
N GLU A 441 18.74 -17.06 1.85
CA GLU A 441 18.84 -15.61 1.62
C GLU A 441 20.16 -15.24 0.93
N LYS A 442 21.28 -15.86 1.32
CA LYS A 442 22.57 -15.63 0.64
C LYS A 442 22.55 -16.10 -0.81
N GLN A 443 21.92 -17.23 -1.11
CA GLN A 443 21.76 -17.69 -2.49
C GLN A 443 20.84 -16.78 -3.32
N LEU A 444 19.80 -16.19 -2.72
CA LEU A 444 18.93 -15.23 -3.37
C LEU A 444 19.65 -13.91 -3.68
N VAL A 445 20.53 -13.44 -2.78
CA VAL A 445 21.33 -12.23 -2.99
C VAL A 445 22.43 -12.44 -4.03
N LEU A 446 22.99 -13.65 -4.15
CA LEU A 446 24.05 -13.98 -5.12
C LEU A 446 23.54 -14.35 -6.52
N ASN A 447 22.24 -14.65 -6.68
CA ASN A 447 21.60 -14.95 -7.95
C ASN A 447 20.81 -13.76 -8.55
N ILE A 448 21.02 -12.56 -7.99
CA ILE A 448 20.62 -11.25 -8.53
C ILE A 448 21.89 -10.55 -8.98
#